data_AF-A0A2B7WHC6-F1
#
_entry.id   AF-A0A2B7WHC6-F1
#
_cell.length_a   1.000
_cell.length_b   1.000
_cell.length_c   1.000
_cell.angle_alpha   90.00
_cell.angle_beta   90.00
_cell.angle_gamma   90.00
#
_symmetry.space_group_name_H-M   'P 1'
#
loop_
_entity.id
_entity.type
_entity.pdbx_description
1 polymer ?
#
loop_
_entity_poly.entity_id
_entity_poly.type
_entity_poly.pdbx_seq_one_letter_code
_entity_poly.pdbx_strand_id
1 'polypeptide(L)'
;MLEYIEGQLVSEIWSHLSEETRYDINQKLYDFVRQLRSLKMDSPGPIGGGISNGAFLTDYGAGPFTSKNDIEMWFNERLLVCQEFGIASQTQPTFQGEFGHTVMCHMDVYTRNLILDNQGKI
;
A
#
# COMPACT_ATOMS: atom_id res chain seq x y z
N MET A 1 -11.82 -14.19 -16.32
CA MET A 1 -11.18 -15.33 -15.63
C MET A 1 -9.76 -14.92 -15.36
N LEU A 2 -9.24 -15.15 -14.15
CA LEU A 2 -7.82 -14.88 -13.87
C LEU A 2 -7.00 -16.04 -14.44
N GLU A 3 -5.90 -15.70 -15.10
CA GLU A 3 -4.94 -16.69 -15.60
C GLU A 3 -4.07 -17.17 -14.43
N TYR A 4 -3.76 -18.46 -14.43
CA TYR A 4 -2.84 -19.03 -13.45
C TYR A 4 -1.43 -18.53 -13.71
N ILE A 5 -0.77 -18.02 -12.68
CA ILE A 5 0.64 -17.61 -12.72
C ILE A 5 1.47 -18.76 -12.13
N GLU A 6 2.29 -19.38 -12.95
CA GLU A 6 3.22 -20.43 -12.53
C GLU A 6 4.39 -19.83 -11.74
N GLY A 7 4.72 -20.42 -10.59
CA GLY A 7 5.85 -20.01 -9.76
C GLY A 7 5.67 -20.40 -8.30
N GLN A 8 6.54 -19.89 -7.45
CA GLN A 8 6.54 -20.12 -6.00
C GLN A 8 6.21 -18.85 -5.24
N LEU A 9 5.42 -18.95 -4.18
CA LEU A 9 5.16 -17.79 -3.32
C LEU A 9 6.45 -17.38 -2.61
N VAL A 10 6.81 -16.11 -2.71
CA VAL A 10 8.03 -15.59 -2.09
C VAL A 10 8.00 -15.79 -0.57
N SER A 11 6.83 -15.72 0.06
CA SER A 11 6.67 -15.99 1.49
C SER A 11 7.11 -17.40 1.92
N GLU A 12 7.01 -18.39 1.05
CA GLU A 12 7.34 -19.79 1.35
C GLU A 12 8.82 -20.10 1.15
N ILE A 13 9.48 -19.37 0.25
CA ILE A 13 10.87 -19.64 -0.14
C ILE A 13 11.86 -18.58 0.34
N TRP A 14 11.42 -17.45 0.91
CA TRP A 14 12.28 -16.32 1.27
C TRP A 14 13.53 -16.72 2.04
N SER A 15 13.39 -17.57 3.06
CA SER A 15 14.50 -18.05 3.91
C SER A 15 15.55 -18.85 3.14
N HIS A 16 15.19 -19.47 2.03
CA HIS A 16 16.04 -20.32 1.19
C HIS A 16 16.67 -19.58 0.01
N LEU A 17 16.19 -18.37 -0.30
CA LEU A 17 16.77 -17.54 -1.36
C LEU A 17 18.17 -17.03 -1.00
N SER A 18 19.05 -16.98 -2.00
CA SER A 18 20.35 -16.33 -1.87
C SER A 18 20.19 -14.82 -1.65
N GLU A 19 21.23 -14.18 -1.12
CA GLU A 19 21.23 -12.73 -0.95
C GLU A 19 21.09 -11.99 -2.29
N GLU A 20 21.72 -12.51 -3.35
CA GLU A 20 21.62 -11.99 -4.72
C GLU A 20 20.17 -12.03 -5.21
N THR A 21 19.46 -13.16 -5.07
CA THR A 21 18.06 -13.25 -5.50
C THR A 21 17.15 -12.34 -4.67
N ARG A 22 17.39 -12.21 -3.35
CA ARG A 22 16.64 -11.26 -2.52
C ARG A 22 16.88 -9.82 -2.97
N TYR A 23 18.11 -9.47 -3.34
CA TYR A 23 18.43 -8.15 -3.88
C TYR A 23 17.67 -7.88 -5.19
N ASP A 24 17.66 -8.84 -6.11
CA ASP A 24 16.94 -8.73 -7.39
C ASP A 24 15.43 -8.58 -7.21
N ILE A 25 14.83 -9.34 -6.28
CA ILE A 25 13.41 -9.19 -5.91
C ILE A 25 13.13 -7.77 -5.42
N ASN A 26 13.98 -7.24 -4.54
CA ASN A 26 13.81 -5.87 -4.04
C ASN A 26 13.95 -4.81 -5.14
N GLN A 27 14.88 -4.99 -6.09
CA GLN A 27 15.00 -4.10 -7.25
C GLN A 27 13.75 -4.13 -8.12
N LYS A 28 13.22 -5.33 -8.42
CA LYS A 28 11.98 -5.48 -9.21
C LYS A 28 10.77 -4.88 -8.49
N LEU A 29 10.66 -5.05 -7.18
CA LEU A 29 9.62 -4.41 -6.36
C LEU A 29 9.73 -2.89 -6.39
N TYR A 30 10.94 -2.36 -6.29
CA TYR A 30 11.18 -0.92 -6.40
C TYR A 30 10.68 -0.38 -7.75
N ASP A 31 11.03 -1.04 -8.84
CA ASP A 31 10.60 -0.65 -10.19
C ASP A 31 9.08 -0.76 -10.36
N PHE A 32 8.47 -1.83 -9.83
CA PHE A 32 7.01 -1.99 -9.83
C PHE A 32 6.30 -0.87 -9.07
N VAL A 33 6.73 -0.56 -7.85
CA VAL A 33 6.16 0.54 -7.06
C VAL A 33 6.36 1.88 -7.78
N ARG A 34 7.51 2.09 -8.41
CA ARG A 34 7.77 3.30 -9.20
C ARG A 34 6.83 3.40 -10.41
N GLN A 35 6.55 2.30 -11.11
CA GLN A 35 5.59 2.26 -12.21
C GLN A 35 4.17 2.58 -11.73
N LEU A 36 3.71 1.96 -10.65
CA LEU A 36 2.40 2.29 -10.06
C LEU A 36 2.30 3.78 -9.69
N ARG A 37 3.32 4.33 -9.03
CA ARG A 37 3.35 5.74 -8.63
C ARG A 37 3.39 6.72 -9.79
N SER A 38 3.79 6.29 -10.99
CA SER A 38 3.75 7.13 -12.19
C SER A 38 2.33 7.36 -12.69
N LEU A 39 1.39 6.49 -12.31
CA LEU A 39 -0.03 6.60 -12.62
C LEU A 39 -0.69 7.55 -11.62
N LYS A 40 -0.88 8.81 -12.02
CA LYS A 40 -1.62 9.79 -11.25
C LYS A 40 -3.11 9.49 -11.29
N MET A 41 -3.78 9.67 -10.15
CA MET A 41 -5.21 9.44 -9.99
C MET A 41 -5.92 10.73 -9.63
N ASP A 42 -7.13 10.94 -10.14
CA ASP A 42 -7.92 12.14 -9.88
C ASP A 42 -8.58 12.14 -8.50
N SER A 43 -8.87 10.95 -7.96
CA SER A 43 -9.52 10.77 -6.66
C SER A 43 -8.86 9.66 -5.84
N PRO A 44 -8.84 9.77 -4.51
CA PRO A 44 -8.43 8.68 -3.63
C PRO A 44 -9.42 7.50 -3.63
N GLY A 45 -8.94 6.34 -3.20
CA GLY A 45 -9.75 5.13 -3.04
C GLY A 45 -9.67 4.17 -4.23
N PRO A 46 -10.50 3.11 -4.23
CA PRO A 46 -10.46 2.06 -5.25
C PRO A 46 -10.94 2.58 -6.62
N ILE A 47 -10.41 1.98 -7.68
CA ILE A 47 -10.89 2.23 -9.05
C ILE A 47 -12.37 1.83 -9.13
N GLY A 48 -13.21 2.72 -9.64
CA GLY A 48 -14.65 2.55 -9.68
C GLY A 48 -15.40 3.02 -8.42
N GLY A 49 -14.67 3.51 -7.41
CA GLY A 49 -15.23 4.03 -6.17
C GLY A 49 -15.60 2.94 -5.14
N GLY A 50 -16.01 3.39 -3.95
CA GLY A 50 -16.41 2.51 -2.85
C GLY A 50 -15.49 2.62 -1.63
N ILE A 51 -15.64 1.65 -0.72
CA ILE A 51 -14.86 1.57 0.51
C ILE A 51 -13.42 1.22 0.18
N SER A 52 -12.50 2.04 0.69
CA SER A 52 -11.07 1.79 0.59
C SER A 52 -10.67 0.72 1.61
N ASN A 53 -9.91 -0.27 1.17
CA ASN A 53 -9.36 -1.33 2.01
C ASN A 53 -7.83 -1.32 1.91
N GLY A 54 -7.14 -1.84 2.93
CA GLY A 54 -5.69 -1.99 2.93
C GLY A 54 -5.06 -1.70 4.28
N ALA A 55 -3.75 -1.93 4.38
CA ALA A 55 -3.01 -1.97 5.65
C ALA A 55 -3.03 -0.66 6.47
N PHE A 56 -3.29 0.49 5.84
CA PHE A 56 -3.36 1.79 6.52
C PHE A 56 -4.77 2.16 6.99
N LEU A 57 -5.77 1.32 6.68
CA LEU A 57 -7.17 1.56 6.98
C LEU A 57 -7.64 0.54 8.04
N THR A 58 -8.90 0.64 8.47
CA THR A 58 -9.46 -0.31 9.44
C THR A 58 -9.78 -1.65 8.78
N ASP A 59 -10.02 -2.68 9.59
CA ASP A 59 -10.47 -4.01 9.12
C ASP A 59 -11.82 -3.96 8.38
N TYR A 60 -12.61 -2.91 8.60
CA TYR A 60 -13.89 -2.67 7.92
C TYR A 60 -13.75 -1.65 6.76
N GLY A 61 -12.51 -1.25 6.44
CA GLY A 61 -12.18 -0.25 5.44
C GLY A 61 -12.38 1.20 5.91
N ALA A 62 -12.38 2.13 4.96
CA ALA A 62 -12.65 3.55 5.19
C ALA A 62 -13.18 4.27 3.92
N GLY A 63 -13.76 5.45 4.10
CA GLY A 63 -14.35 6.22 3.01
C GLY A 63 -15.82 5.86 2.73
N PRO A 64 -16.33 6.03 1.51
CA PRO A 64 -15.61 6.43 0.30
C PRO A 64 -15.00 7.83 0.42
N PHE A 65 -13.84 8.02 -0.18
CA PHE A 65 -13.18 9.33 -0.24
C PHE A 65 -13.44 9.95 -1.61
N THR A 66 -13.90 11.19 -1.62
CA THR A 66 -14.16 11.95 -2.86
C THR A 66 -13.06 12.95 -3.16
N SER A 67 -12.24 13.29 -2.15
CA SER A 67 -11.16 14.26 -2.27
C SER A 67 -9.97 13.92 -1.37
N LYS A 68 -8.81 14.54 -1.66
CA LYS A 68 -7.64 14.47 -0.78
C LYS A 68 -7.93 15.03 0.62
N ASN A 69 -8.80 16.03 0.72
CA ASN A 69 -9.17 16.59 2.02
C ASN A 69 -9.96 15.57 2.85
N ASP A 70 -10.75 14.72 2.21
CA ASP A 70 -11.53 13.68 2.91
C ASP A 70 -10.59 12.65 3.56
N ILE A 71 -9.53 12.23 2.86
CA ILE A 71 -8.56 11.28 3.41
C ILE A 71 -7.70 11.92 4.51
N GLU A 72 -7.31 13.19 4.34
CA GLU A 72 -6.59 13.95 5.38
C GLU A 72 -7.44 14.10 6.65
N MET A 73 -8.73 14.46 6.50
CA MET A 73 -9.67 14.58 7.61
C MET A 73 -9.84 13.26 8.34
N TRP A 74 -10.00 12.16 7.60
CA TRP A 74 -10.11 10.83 8.18
C TRP A 74 -8.86 10.44 8.99
N PHE A 75 -7.65 10.68 8.45
CA PHE A 75 -6.42 10.44 9.20
C PHE A 75 -6.28 11.34 10.42
N ASN A 76 -6.70 12.61 10.33
CA ASN A 76 -6.72 13.52 11.47
C ASN A 76 -7.66 13.05 12.58
N GLU A 77 -8.84 12.51 12.25
CA GLU A 77 -9.72 11.91 13.25
C GLU A 77 -9.09 10.71 13.95
N ARG A 78 -8.37 9.85 13.21
CA ARG A 78 -7.63 8.73 13.81
C ARG A 78 -6.48 9.22 14.69
N LEU A 79 -5.78 10.28 14.26
CA LEU A 79 -4.72 10.91 15.05
C LEU A 79 -5.27 11.46 16.38
N LEU A 80 -6.43 12.11 16.37
CA LEU A 80 -7.09 12.60 17.59
C LEU A 80 -7.36 11.46 18.59
N VAL A 81 -7.91 10.34 18.10
CA VAL A 81 -8.11 9.14 18.95
C VAL A 81 -6.76 8.64 19.50
N CYS A 82 -5.73 8.50 18.65
CA CYS A 82 -4.42 8.08 19.11
C CYS A 82 -3.82 9.03 20.16
N GLN A 83 -4.07 10.34 20.07
CA GLN A 83 -3.65 11.33 21.05
C GLN A 83 -4.40 11.18 22.38
N GLU A 84 -5.72 10.99 22.35
CA GLU A 84 -6.56 10.77 23.54
C GLU A 84 -6.11 9.53 24.34
N PHE A 85 -5.71 8.47 23.64
CA PHE A 85 -5.21 7.24 24.25
C PHE A 85 -3.70 7.24 24.54
N GLY A 86 -3.00 8.36 24.30
CA GLY A 86 -1.56 8.49 24.57
C GLY A 86 -0.66 7.64 23.65
N ILE A 87 -1.17 7.19 22.51
CA ILE A 87 -0.44 6.45 21.48
C ILE A 87 0.41 7.41 20.63
N ALA A 88 -0.11 8.62 20.38
CA ALA A 88 0.57 9.68 19.64
C ALA A 88 0.80 10.93 20.51
N SER A 89 1.86 11.69 20.19
CA SER A 89 2.12 12.97 20.86
C SER A 89 1.02 13.98 20.59
N GLN A 90 0.66 14.76 21.60
CA GLN A 90 -0.23 15.93 21.47
C GLN A 90 0.34 17.01 20.55
N THR A 91 1.66 17.01 20.32
CA THR A 91 2.34 17.93 19.40
C THR A 91 2.51 17.37 17.99
N GLN A 92 2.02 16.16 17.72
CA GLN A 92 2.09 15.55 16.39
C GLN A 92 1.34 16.45 15.37
N PRO A 93 1.98 16.86 14.27
CA PRO A 93 1.32 17.65 13.23
C PRO A 93 0.15 16.91 12.60
N THR A 94 -0.88 17.67 12.21
CA THR A 94 -2.00 17.16 11.42
C THR A 94 -1.57 16.82 9.99
N PHE A 95 -2.36 16.01 9.30
CA PHE A 95 -2.18 15.69 7.88
C PHE A 95 -2.69 16.78 6.92
N GLN A 96 -3.15 17.93 7.42
CA GLN A 96 -3.75 18.98 6.61
C GLN A 96 -2.76 19.53 5.56
N GLY A 97 -3.09 19.36 4.29
CA GLY A 97 -2.27 19.83 3.16
C GLY A 97 -1.03 18.97 2.86
N GLU A 98 -0.82 17.87 3.58
CA GLU A 98 0.34 16.99 3.38
C GLU A 98 0.17 16.11 2.13
N PHE A 99 -1.06 15.87 1.67
CA PHE A 99 -1.34 15.00 0.54
C PHE A 99 -1.25 15.81 -0.76
N GLY A 100 -0.06 15.83 -1.37
CA GLY A 100 0.20 16.58 -2.61
C GLY A 100 -0.62 16.09 -3.81
N HIS A 101 -0.58 14.80 -4.11
CA HIS A 101 -1.35 14.16 -5.18
C HIS A 101 -1.59 12.69 -4.88
N THR A 102 -2.61 12.11 -5.51
CA THR A 102 -2.93 10.68 -5.43
C THR A 102 -2.31 9.93 -6.60
N VAL A 103 -1.85 8.71 -6.32
CA VAL A 103 -1.23 7.80 -7.29
C VAL A 103 -1.81 6.40 -7.12
N MET A 104 -1.66 5.56 -8.13
CA MET A 104 -2.03 4.15 -8.01
C MET A 104 -1.12 3.43 -7.01
N CYS A 105 -1.72 2.59 -6.18
CA CYS A 105 -1.05 1.79 -5.16
C CYS A 105 -1.63 0.38 -5.14
N HIS A 106 -0.82 -0.64 -4.83
CA HIS A 106 -1.31 -2.00 -4.62
C HIS A 106 -1.99 -2.17 -3.24
N MET A 107 -1.63 -1.35 -2.25
CA MET A 107 -2.14 -1.38 -0.86
C MET A 107 -1.84 -2.65 -0.04
N ASP A 108 -1.18 -3.65 -0.63
CA ASP A 108 -0.86 -4.93 0.01
C ASP A 108 0.44 -5.56 -0.55
N VAL A 109 1.53 -4.78 -0.61
CA VAL A 109 2.83 -5.28 -1.08
C VAL A 109 3.50 -6.08 0.04
N TYR A 110 3.25 -7.40 0.07
CA TYR A 110 3.82 -8.36 1.01
C TYR A 110 4.29 -9.61 0.26
N THR A 111 5.26 -10.34 0.83
CA THR A 111 5.83 -11.55 0.22
C THR A 111 4.81 -12.64 -0.11
N ARG A 112 3.65 -12.67 0.58
CA ARG A 112 2.53 -13.59 0.28
C ARG A 112 1.77 -13.25 -1.02
N ASN A 113 1.94 -12.03 -1.53
CA ASN A 113 1.34 -11.54 -2.77
C ASN A 113 2.38 -11.45 -3.90
N LEU A 114 3.56 -12.04 -3.71
CA LEU A 114 4.62 -12.08 -4.71
C LEU A 114 4.85 -13.53 -5.13
N ILE A 115 4.90 -13.75 -6.44
CA ILE A 115 5.21 -15.04 -7.04
C ILE A 115 6.54 -14.89 -7.75
N LEU A 116 7.52 -15.74 -7.41
CA LEU A 116 8.76 -15.87 -8.14
C LEU A 116 8.58 -16.95 -9.20
N ASP A 117 8.69 -16.58 -10.47
CA ASP A 117 8.62 -17.51 -11.59
C ASP A 117 9.92 -18.32 -11.74
N ASN A 118 9.88 -19.32 -12.61
CA ASN A 118 11.02 -20.20 -12.89
C ASN A 118 12.21 -19.48 -13.57
N GLN A 119 12.04 -18.22 -14.01
CA GLN A 119 13.07 -17.37 -14.60
C GLN A 119 13.65 -16.38 -13.58
N GLY A 120 13.26 -16.48 -12.30
CA GLY A 120 13.72 -15.59 -11.24
C GLY A 120 13.09 -14.20 -11.29
N LYS A 121 11.93 -14.04 -11.94
CA LYS A 121 11.18 -12.78 -12.04
C LYS A 121 9.94 -12.82 -11.14
N ILE A 122 9.62 -11.64 -10.61
CA ILE A 122 8.39 -11.35 -9.85
C ILE A 122 7.49 -10.40 -10.63
#